data_AF-A0A7S4MFZ7-F1
#
_entry.id   AF-A0A7S4MFZ7-F1
#
_cell.length_a   1.000
_cell.length_b   1.000
_cell.length_c   1.000
_cell.angle_alpha   90.00
_cell.angle_beta   90.00
_cell.angle_gamma   90.00
#
_symmetry.space_group_name_H-M   'P 1'
#
loop_
_entity.id
_entity.type
_entity.pdbx_description
1 polymer ?
#
loop_
_entity_poly.entity_id
_entity_poly.type
_entity_poly.pdbx_seq_one_letter_code
_entity_poly.pdbx_strand_id
1 'polypeptide(L)'
;HAGAGPQKMIWENRGWRGGSPPANTAAIASDLAGKTYGLNCLDAAIEDDDSNFTRFLLLGRRGVVQHLSRKIPSKTSIVFTLPNTPGALYKALACFSLRDID
;
A
#
# COMPACT_ATOMS: atom_id res chain seq x y z
N HIS A 1 -11.71 -12.05 -4.41
CA HIS A 1 -11.00 -11.76 -3.15
C HIS A 1 -9.77 -12.65 -3.09
N ALA A 2 -8.58 -12.11 -3.36
CA ALA A 2 -7.34 -12.90 -3.39
C ALA A 2 -6.28 -12.24 -2.49
N GLY A 3 -6.10 -12.83 -1.30
CA GLY A 3 -4.79 -13.24 -0.77
C GLY A 3 -3.67 -12.21 -0.55
N ALA A 4 -3.95 -10.94 -0.28
CA ALA A 4 -2.91 -9.94 0.00
C ALA A 4 -2.55 -9.77 1.50
N GLY A 5 -3.32 -10.37 2.41
CA GLY A 5 -3.10 -10.26 3.85
C GLY A 5 -1.88 -11.06 4.34
N PRO A 6 -1.31 -10.69 5.51
CA PRO A 6 -0.30 -11.49 6.18
C PRO A 6 -0.78 -12.93 6.42
N GLN A 7 0.17 -13.86 6.34
CA GLN A 7 -0.04 -15.27 6.62
C GLN A 7 1.00 -15.75 7.63
N LYS A 8 0.57 -16.63 8.53
CA LYS A 8 1.45 -17.38 9.41
C LYS A 8 2.01 -18.58 8.66
N MET A 9 3.32 -18.73 8.64
CA MET A 9 4.01 -19.74 7.85
C MET A 9 5.12 -20.43 8.65
N ILE A 10 5.44 -21.67 8.27
CA ILE A 10 6.58 -22.41 8.81
C ILE A 10 7.49 -22.88 7.69
N TRP A 11 8.75 -23.08 8.05
CA TRP A 11 9.74 -23.67 7.16
C TRP A 11 9.65 -25.20 7.24
N GLU A 12 9.35 -25.85 6.11
CA GLU A 12 9.38 -27.32 6.01
C GLU A 12 10.49 -27.83 5.07
N ASN A 13 11.09 -26.94 4.27
CA ASN A 13 11.89 -27.34 3.12
C ASN A 13 13.40 -27.37 3.41
N ARG A 14 13.94 -28.57 3.67
CA ARG A 14 15.37 -28.85 3.98
C ARG A 14 16.40 -28.45 2.91
N GLY A 15 16.00 -27.81 1.80
CA GLY A 15 16.87 -27.44 0.67
C GLY A 15 17.46 -26.02 0.70
N TRP A 16 17.16 -25.18 1.69
CA TRP A 16 17.68 -23.80 1.75
C TRP A 16 19.17 -23.75 2.14
N ARG A 17 19.99 -23.10 1.31
CA ARG A 17 21.47 -23.01 1.50
C ARG A 17 21.92 -22.17 2.70
N GLY A 18 21.02 -21.43 3.34
CA GLY A 18 21.31 -20.58 4.51
C GLY A 18 21.14 -21.28 5.87
N GLY A 19 20.82 -22.58 5.89
CA GLY A 19 20.54 -23.34 7.12
C GLY A 19 19.06 -23.30 7.53
N SER A 20 18.64 -24.31 8.31
CA SER A 20 17.30 -24.35 8.92
C SER A 20 17.24 -23.36 10.08
N PRO A 21 16.15 -22.58 10.24
CA PRO A 21 15.92 -21.86 11.48
C PRO A 21 15.79 -22.83 12.67
N PRO A 22 15.96 -22.37 13.92
CA PRO A 22 15.73 -23.17 15.11
C PRO A 22 14.35 -23.85 15.10
N ALA A 23 14.22 -24.98 15.80
CA ALA A 23 12.93 -25.64 15.99
C ALA A 23 11.90 -24.65 16.56
N ASN A 24 10.64 -24.80 16.14
CA ASN A 24 9.50 -23.94 16.52
C ASN A 24 9.58 -22.49 16.01
N THR A 25 10.29 -22.22 14.92
CA THR A 25 10.27 -20.92 14.25
C THR A 25 9.10 -20.83 13.26
N ALA A 26 8.31 -19.75 13.34
CA ALA A 26 7.29 -19.38 12.36
C ALA A 26 7.50 -17.93 11.89
N ALA A 27 7.01 -17.61 10.70
CA ALA A 27 7.08 -16.28 10.11
C ALA A 27 5.69 -15.73 9.84
N ILE A 28 5.54 -14.40 9.92
CA ILE A 28 4.39 -13.67 9.39
C ILE A 28 4.86 -12.97 8.13
N ALA A 29 4.31 -13.33 6.98
CA ALA A 29 4.75 -12.81 5.70
C ALA A 29 3.61 -12.78 4.67
N SER A 30 3.83 -12.11 3.54
CA SER A 30 2.89 -12.17 2.42
C SER A 30 2.91 -13.54 1.73
N ASP A 31 1.81 -13.88 1.06
CA ASP A 31 1.70 -15.08 0.22
C ASP A 31 2.86 -15.20 -0.79
N LEU A 32 3.28 -14.07 -1.36
CA LEU A 32 4.40 -14.02 -2.31
C LEU A 32 5.72 -14.44 -1.64
N ALA A 33 5.97 -14.00 -0.41
CA ALA A 33 7.17 -14.40 0.34
C ALA A 33 7.15 -15.90 0.65
N GLY A 34 6.00 -16.45 1.06
CA GLY A 34 5.84 -17.89 1.26
C GLY A 34 6.20 -18.71 0.05
N LYS A 35 5.69 -18.34 -1.12
CA LYS A 35 6.02 -18.98 -2.41
C LYS A 35 7.50 -18.82 -2.78
N THR A 36 8.07 -17.64 -2.56
CA THR A 36 9.48 -17.33 -2.90
C THR A 36 10.46 -18.15 -2.07
N TYR A 37 10.14 -18.37 -0.78
CA TYR A 37 11.02 -19.06 0.16
C TYR A 37 10.61 -20.51 0.44
N GLY A 38 9.57 -21.02 -0.22
CA GLY A 38 9.07 -22.39 -0.04
C GLY A 38 8.56 -22.66 1.37
N LEU A 39 7.92 -21.66 1.99
CA LEU A 39 7.30 -21.80 3.31
C LEU A 39 5.90 -22.43 3.16
N ASN A 40 5.54 -23.27 4.13
CA ASN A 40 4.19 -23.80 4.22
C ASN A 40 3.30 -22.83 4.99
N CYS A 41 2.13 -22.51 4.45
CA CYS A 41 1.16 -21.64 5.09
C CYS A 41 0.37 -22.45 6.13
N LEU A 42 0.39 -21.98 7.38
CA LEU A 42 -0.38 -22.57 8.48
C LEU A 42 -1.73 -21.90 8.65
N ASP A 43 -1.76 -20.58 8.47
CA ASP A 43 -2.95 -19.77 8.65
C ASP A 43 -2.86 -18.50 7.81
N ALA A 44 -3.98 -18.07 7.23
CA ALA A 44 -4.04 -16.95 6.30
C ALA A 44 -5.06 -15.91 6.76
N ALA A 45 -4.88 -14.67 6.31
CA ALA A 45 -5.71 -13.55 6.72
C ALA A 45 -5.69 -13.32 8.25
N ILE A 46 -4.49 -13.36 8.83
CA ILE A 46 -4.28 -13.21 10.29
C ILE A 46 -4.25 -11.74 10.75
N GLU A 47 -4.63 -10.81 9.88
CA GLU A 47 -4.81 -9.40 10.22
C GLU A 47 -5.97 -9.20 11.21
N ASP A 48 -5.78 -8.29 12.17
CA ASP A 48 -6.84 -7.89 13.11
C ASP A 48 -7.89 -6.97 12.46
N ASP A 49 -7.47 -6.21 11.43
CA ASP A 49 -8.29 -5.22 10.72
C ASP A 49 -8.29 -5.54 9.21
N ASP A 50 -9.47 -5.90 8.70
CA ASP A 50 -9.71 -6.21 7.29
C ASP A 50 -9.65 -4.97 6.37
N SER A 51 -9.62 -3.77 6.96
CA SER A 51 -9.48 -2.49 6.26
C SER A 51 -8.02 -2.04 6.07
N ASN A 52 -7.03 -2.88 6.41
CA ASN A 52 -5.63 -2.54 6.22
C ASN A 52 -5.25 -2.56 4.72
N PHE A 53 -5.16 -1.37 4.11
CA PHE A 53 -4.71 -1.21 2.72
C PHE A 53 -3.51 -0.27 2.62
N THR A 54 -2.56 -0.64 1.78
CA THR A 54 -1.42 0.21 1.43
C THR A 54 -1.69 0.90 0.10
N ARG A 55 -1.65 2.25 0.08
CA ARG A 55 -1.76 3.03 -1.16
C ARG A 55 -0.38 3.19 -1.81
N PHE A 56 -0.24 2.73 -3.05
CA PHE A 56 0.97 2.91 -3.86
C PHE A 56 0.79 4.00 -4.92
N LEU A 57 1.86 4.74 -5.22
CA LEU A 57 1.90 5.72 -6.30
C LEU A 57 2.88 5.26 -7.38
N LEU A 58 2.42 5.13 -8.63
CA LEU A 58 3.29 4.87 -9.78
C LEU A 58 3.75 6.21 -10.36
N LEU A 59 5.05 6.46 -10.34
CA LEU A 59 5.66 7.71 -10.82
C LEU A 59 6.35 7.51 -12.16
N GLY A 60 6.13 8.44 -13.09
CA GLY A 60 6.77 8.46 -14.40
C GLY A 60 7.23 9.88 -14.77
N ARG A 61 8.29 9.99 -15.57
CA ARG A 61 8.83 11.30 -16.00
C ARG A 61 7.95 12.01 -17.03
N ARG A 62 7.25 11.25 -17.87
CA ARG A 62 6.32 11.80 -18.87
C ARG A 62 4.91 11.84 -18.28
N GLY A 63 4.27 13.01 -18.40
CA GLY A 63 2.88 13.17 -17.97
C GLY A 63 1.93 12.33 -18.80
N VAL A 64 0.88 11.82 -18.16
CA VAL A 64 -0.18 11.00 -18.78
C VAL A 64 -1.33 11.84 -19.31
N VAL A 65 -1.07 13.10 -19.69
CA VAL A 65 -2.10 14.10 -20.04
C VAL A 65 -3.01 13.61 -21.17
N GLN A 66 -2.46 12.84 -22.12
CA GLN A 66 -3.21 12.21 -23.22
C GLN A 66 -4.31 11.24 -22.76
N HIS A 67 -4.25 10.77 -21.51
CA HIS A 67 -5.24 9.87 -20.92
C HIS A 67 -6.23 10.60 -20.00
N LEU A 68 -6.05 11.92 -19.78
CA LEU A 68 -6.98 12.71 -18.99
C LEU A 68 -8.18 13.10 -19.86
N SER A 69 -9.37 12.71 -19.42
CA SER A 69 -10.62 13.19 -20.00
C SER A 69 -11.61 13.46 -18.87
N ARG A 70 -12.56 14.39 -19.07
CA ARG A 70 -13.62 14.67 -18.08
C ARG A 70 -14.49 13.45 -17.75
N LYS A 71 -14.46 12.41 -18.59
CA LYS A 71 -15.24 11.19 -18.40
C LYS A 71 -14.56 10.18 -17.47
N ILE A 72 -13.28 10.36 -17.16
CA ILE A 72 -12.49 9.45 -16.33
C ILE A 72 -12.23 10.14 -14.99
N PRO A 73 -12.73 9.61 -13.86
CA PRO A 73 -12.42 10.13 -12.54
C PRO A 73 -10.90 10.17 -12.33
N SER A 74 -10.37 11.34 -11.99
CA SER A 74 -8.94 11.58 -11.81
C SER A 74 -8.67 12.23 -10.46
N LYS A 75 -7.63 11.77 -9.77
CA LYS A 75 -7.12 12.42 -8.56
C LYS A 75 -5.86 13.20 -8.89
N THR A 76 -5.72 14.38 -8.30
CA THR A 76 -4.56 15.26 -8.47
C THR A 76 -3.92 15.52 -7.11
N SER A 77 -2.63 15.19 -6.96
CA SER A 77 -1.86 15.50 -5.76
C SER A 77 -1.12 16.83 -5.94
N ILE A 78 -1.29 17.76 -5.00
CA ILE A 78 -0.59 19.05 -4.97
C ILE A 78 0.11 19.23 -3.62
N VAL A 79 1.20 19.98 -3.62
CA VAL A 79 1.89 20.43 -2.40
C VAL A 79 2.10 21.94 -2.53
N PHE A 80 1.74 22.67 -1.49
CA PHE A 80 1.90 24.13 -1.44
C PHE A 80 2.32 24.57 -0.04
N THR A 81 2.94 25.75 0.03
CA THR A 81 3.37 26.39 1.28
C THR A 81 2.54 27.63 1.54
N LEU A 82 2.32 27.95 2.83
CA LEU A 82 1.55 29.11 3.26
C LEU A 82 2.31 29.87 4.34
N PRO A 83 2.12 31.20 4.46
CA PRO A 83 2.57 31.93 5.64
C PRO A 83 1.86 31.40 6.90
N ASN A 84 2.57 31.35 8.02
CA ASN A 84 2.00 30.92 9.31
C ASN A 84 1.20 32.06 9.97
N THR A 85 0.04 32.38 9.40
CA THR A 85 -0.87 33.41 9.91
C THR A 85 -2.29 32.86 10.08
N PRO A 86 -3.08 33.41 11.03
CA PRO A 86 -4.46 32.98 11.23
C PRO A 86 -5.28 33.03 9.93
N GLY A 87 -5.95 31.91 9.61
CA GLY A 87 -6.80 31.78 8.44
C GLY A 87 -6.10 31.50 7.11
N ALA A 88 -4.77 31.33 7.07
CA ALA A 88 -4.04 31.06 5.82
C ALA A 88 -4.51 29.77 5.13
N LEU A 89 -4.65 28.66 5.87
CA LEU A 89 -5.13 27.39 5.31
C LEU A 89 -6.59 27.47 4.84
N TYR A 90 -7.45 28.15 5.60
CA TYR A 90 -8.86 28.35 5.23
C TYR A 90 -8.99 29.07 3.88
N LYS A 91 -8.25 30.17 3.70
CA LYS A 91 -8.23 30.91 2.43
C LYS A 91 -7.74 30.06 1.26
N ALA A 92 -6.73 29.22 1.50
CA ALA A 92 -6.20 28.32 0.48
C ALA A 92 -7.21 27.22 0.09
N LEU A 93 -7.89 26.61 1.06
CA LEU A 93 -8.87 25.55 0.79
C LEU A 93 -10.19 26.09 0.19
N ALA A 94 -10.56 27.34 0.49
CA ALA A 94 -11.77 27.96 -0.02
C ALA A 94 -11.84 27.98 -1.56
N CYS A 95 -10.71 28.08 -2.26
CA CYS A 95 -10.72 28.12 -3.73
C CYS A 95 -11.12 26.78 -4.38
N PHE A 96 -10.89 25.66 -3.71
CA PHE A 96 -11.30 24.31 -4.14
C PHE A 96 -12.79 24.11 -3.88
N SER A 97 -13.24 24.42 -2.66
CA SER A 97 -14.66 24.32 -2.28
C SER A 97 -15.55 25.22 -3.14
N LEU A 98 -15.14 26.46 -3.43
CA LEU A 98 -15.90 27.38 -4.30
C LEU A 98 -15.98 26.93 -5.78
N ARG A 99 -15.24 25.88 -6.17
CA ARG A 99 -15.24 25.30 -7.51
C ARG A 99 -15.79 23.87 -7.53
N ASP A 100 -16.40 23.43 -6.43
CA ASP A 100 -16.89 22.07 -6.23
C ASP A 100 -15.81 21.01 -6.53
N ILE A 101 -14.58 21.27 -6.06
CA ILE A 101 -13.47 20.32 -6.14
C ILE A 101 -13.36 19.60 -4.79
N ASP A 102 -13.68 18.31 -4.81
CA ASP A 102 -13.50 17.36 -3.71
C ASP A 102 -12.07 16.79 -3.61
#